data_AF-A0A2E5B9I1-F1
#
_entry.id   AF-A0A2E5B9I1-F1
#
_cell.length_a   1.000
_cell.length_b   1.000
_cell.length_c   1.000
_cell.angle_alpha   90.00
_cell.angle_beta   90.00
_cell.angle_gamma   90.00
#
_symmetry.space_group_name_H-M   'P 1'
#
loop_
_entity.id
_entity.type
_entity.pdbx_description
1 polymer ?
#
loop_
_entity_poly.entity_id
_entity_poly.type
_entity_poly.pdbx_seq_one_letter_code
_entity_poly.pdbx_strand_id
1 'polypeptide(L)'
;MTQNKQDLISAVKEHHVRKDFAYDAKVIEKNVNKLTQYLFDDYKRRWDNRDYNVSYKKGNKYWKVITDNSVHCFVDRITGDVFKPASWSKPAPIPRFNLLINAQDCFNKCDCHGSYLYIR
;
A
#
# COMPACT_ATOMS: atom_id res chain seq x y z
N MET A 1 38.30 -23.72 14.33
CA MET A 1 38.12 -23.45 12.88
C MET A 1 36.63 -23.52 12.45
N THR A 2 35.68 -23.34 13.36
CA THR A 2 34.23 -23.55 13.12
C THR A 2 33.44 -22.27 12.81
N GLN A 3 34.06 -21.09 13.03
CA GLN A 3 33.41 -19.78 12.91
C GLN A 3 32.93 -19.47 11.47
N ASN A 4 33.73 -19.85 10.47
CA ASN A 4 33.50 -19.49 9.06
C ASN A 4 32.21 -20.11 8.45
N LYS A 5 31.85 -21.34 8.84
CA LYS A 5 30.66 -22.01 8.26
C LYS A 5 29.35 -21.40 8.76
N GLN A 6 29.30 -20.97 10.02
CA GLN A 6 28.09 -20.42 10.62
C GLN A 6 27.80 -18.99 10.16
N ASP A 7 28.86 -18.21 9.94
CA ASP A 7 28.77 -16.85 9.38
C ASP A 7 28.23 -16.90 7.94
N LEU A 8 28.71 -17.86 7.12
CA LEU A 8 28.19 -18.09 5.77
C LEU A 8 26.70 -18.45 5.74
N ILE A 9 26.26 -19.35 6.62
CA ILE A 9 24.83 -19.74 6.71
C ILE A 9 23.96 -18.53 7.08
N SER A 10 24.43 -17.67 7.98
CA SER A 10 23.70 -16.48 8.43
C SER A 10 23.57 -15.46 7.30
N ALA A 11 24.64 -15.20 6.55
CA ALA A 11 24.62 -14.30 5.40
C ALA A 11 23.66 -14.77 4.29
N VAL A 12 23.62 -16.07 4.00
CA VAL A 12 22.67 -16.63 3.01
C VAL A 12 21.22 -16.44 3.46
N LYS A 13 20.91 -16.65 4.75
CA LYS A 13 19.57 -16.42 5.29
C LYS A 13 19.16 -14.96 5.18
N GLU A 14 20.04 -14.03 5.53
CA GLU A 14 19.74 -12.60 5.40
C GLU A 14 19.51 -12.17 3.96
N HIS A 15 20.30 -12.69 3.00
CA HIS A 15 20.10 -12.39 1.59
C HIS A 15 18.74 -12.90 1.08
N HIS A 16 18.33 -14.11 1.49
CA HIS A 16 17.02 -14.66 1.15
C HIS A 16 15.89 -13.77 1.70
N VAL A 17 15.97 -13.42 2.99
CA VAL A 17 14.99 -12.53 3.63
C VAL A 17 14.94 -11.15 2.95
N ARG A 18 16.08 -10.55 2.60
CA ARG A 18 16.13 -9.28 1.85
C ARG A 18 15.47 -9.41 0.47
N LYS A 19 15.65 -10.56 -0.20
CA LYS A 19 15.02 -10.84 -1.49
C LYS A 19 13.50 -10.95 -1.35
N ASP A 20 13.01 -11.59 -0.28
CA ASP A 20 11.58 -11.71 0.01
C ASP A 20 10.96 -10.33 0.27
N PHE A 21 11.57 -9.50 1.12
CA PHE A 21 11.12 -8.11 1.32
C PHE A 21 11.13 -7.29 0.03
N ALA A 22 12.13 -7.48 -0.83
CA ALA A 22 12.18 -6.79 -2.12
C ALA A 22 11.08 -7.27 -3.07
N TYR A 23 10.72 -8.56 -3.03
CA TYR A 23 9.59 -9.11 -3.76
C TYR A 23 8.27 -8.55 -3.26
N ASP A 24 8.06 -8.56 -1.95
CA ASP A 24 6.84 -8.03 -1.31
C ASP A 24 6.67 -6.54 -1.63
N ALA A 25 7.73 -5.74 -1.55
CA ALA A 25 7.68 -4.33 -1.93
C ALA A 25 7.23 -4.13 -3.38
N LYS A 26 7.67 -4.98 -4.32
CA LYS A 26 7.21 -4.93 -5.72
C LYS A 26 5.74 -5.31 -5.86
N VAL A 27 5.27 -6.30 -5.10
CA VAL A 27 3.85 -6.70 -5.09
C VAL A 27 2.98 -5.59 -4.51
N ILE A 28 3.40 -4.99 -3.39
CA ILE A 28 2.74 -3.83 -2.79
C ILE A 28 2.66 -2.69 -3.82
N GLU A 29 3.73 -2.41 -4.56
CA GLU A 29 3.74 -1.35 -5.57
C GLU A 29 2.76 -1.60 -6.70
N LYS A 30 2.75 -2.83 -7.23
CA LYS A 30 1.76 -3.26 -8.21
C LYS A 30 0.34 -3.07 -7.69
N ASN A 31 0.08 -3.40 -6.43
CA ASN A 31 -1.25 -3.30 -5.83
C ASN A 31 -1.65 -1.87 -5.47
N VAL A 32 -0.70 -0.98 -5.15
CA VAL A 32 -0.95 0.46 -5.03
C VAL A 32 -1.32 1.05 -6.38
N ASN A 33 -0.61 0.70 -7.46
CA ASN A 33 -0.97 1.14 -8.81
C ASN A 33 -2.38 0.68 -9.22
N LYS A 34 -2.76 -0.56 -8.88
CA LYS A 34 -4.14 -1.03 -9.08
C LYS A 34 -5.13 -0.21 -8.28
N LEU A 35 -4.86 0.01 -6.99
CA LEU A 35 -5.74 0.80 -6.12
C LEU A 35 -5.95 2.21 -6.69
N THR A 36 -4.90 2.88 -7.18
CA THR A 36 -5.04 4.19 -7.82
C THR A 36 -5.91 4.14 -9.07
N GLN A 37 -5.82 3.07 -9.86
CA GLN A 37 -6.68 2.89 -11.04
C GLN A 37 -8.15 2.67 -10.64
N TYR A 38 -8.43 1.80 -9.66
CA TYR A 38 -9.80 1.59 -9.16
C TYR A 38 -10.44 2.88 -8.64
N LEU A 39 -9.68 3.71 -7.93
CA LEU A 39 -10.16 5.01 -7.47
C LEU A 39 -10.51 5.95 -8.63
N PHE A 40 -9.67 5.98 -9.65
CA PHE A 40 -9.90 6.78 -10.85
C PHE A 40 -11.14 6.29 -11.62
N ASP A 41 -11.24 4.98 -11.85
CA ASP A 41 -12.34 4.36 -12.59
C ASP A 41 -13.69 4.55 -11.88
N ASP A 42 -13.72 4.39 -10.55
CA ASP A 42 -14.94 4.59 -9.78
C ASP A 42 -15.39 6.06 -9.75
N TYR A 43 -14.45 7.00 -9.75
CA TYR A 43 -14.77 8.42 -9.94
C TYR A 43 -15.33 8.68 -11.34
N LYS A 44 -14.64 8.21 -12.39
CA LYS A 44 -15.07 8.41 -13.79
C LYS A 44 -16.45 7.82 -14.05
N ARG A 45 -16.73 6.65 -13.50
CA ARG A 45 -18.05 6.01 -13.57
C ARG A 45 -19.16 6.86 -12.96
N ARG A 46 -18.85 7.66 -11.93
CA ARG A 46 -19.82 8.54 -11.26
C ARG A 46 -19.92 9.93 -11.92
N TRP A 47 -18.83 10.41 -12.51
CA TRP A 47 -18.75 11.73 -13.14
C TRP A 47 -17.90 11.67 -14.42
N ASP A 48 -18.57 11.70 -15.56
CA ASP A 48 -17.96 11.55 -16.88
C ASP A 48 -17.01 12.72 -17.24
N ASN A 49 -17.33 13.94 -16.78
CA ASN A 49 -16.75 15.19 -17.30
C ASN A 49 -15.96 16.04 -16.28
N ARG A 50 -15.34 15.44 -15.27
CA ARG A 50 -14.40 16.19 -14.40
C ARG A 50 -13.00 15.58 -14.41
N ASP A 51 -12.03 16.46 -14.25
CA ASP A 51 -10.65 16.09 -13.95
C ASP A 51 -10.60 15.55 -12.53
N TYR A 52 -10.01 14.37 -12.38
CA TYR A 52 -9.80 13.72 -11.09
C TYR A 52 -8.42 13.10 -11.07
N ASN A 53 -7.55 13.67 -10.23
CA ASN A 53 -6.16 13.27 -10.18
C ASN A 53 -5.97 12.26 -9.07
N VAL A 54 -5.52 11.06 -9.43
CA VAL A 54 -5.10 10.03 -8.47
C VAL A 54 -3.63 9.75 -8.67
N SER A 55 -2.87 9.83 -7.59
CA SER A 55 -1.43 9.52 -7.60
C SER A 55 -1.01 8.91 -6.27
N TYR A 56 0.25 8.50 -6.17
CA TYR A 56 0.83 8.18 -4.87
C TYR A 56 2.26 8.70 -4.74
N LYS A 57 2.68 8.95 -3.50
CA LYS A 57 4.04 9.36 -3.15
C LYS A 57 4.70 8.32 -2.27
N LYS A 58 5.93 7.91 -2.62
CA LYS A 58 6.72 6.96 -1.83
C LYS A 58 7.39 7.67 -0.65
N GLY A 59 7.07 7.25 0.57
CA GLY A 59 7.80 7.62 1.79
C GLY A 59 8.68 6.49 2.33
N ASN A 60 9.43 6.79 3.39
CA ASN A 60 10.33 5.83 4.04
C ASN A 60 9.57 4.68 4.70
N LYS A 61 8.43 4.96 5.36
CA LYS A 61 7.58 3.94 5.98
C LYS A 61 6.29 3.73 5.19
N TYR A 62 5.60 4.82 4.89
CA TYR A 62 4.31 4.78 4.22
C TYR A 62 4.40 5.33 2.80
N TRP A 63 3.74 4.65 1.87
CA TRP A 63 3.34 5.21 0.59
C TRP A 63 1.97 5.84 0.75
N LYS A 64 1.80 7.02 0.18
CA LYS A 64 0.63 7.87 0.38
C LYS A 64 -0.14 7.96 -0.92
N VAL A 65 -1.36 7.44 -0.96
CA VAL A 65 -2.27 7.63 -2.09
C VAL A 65 -2.97 8.98 -1.93
N ILE A 66 -2.95 9.80 -2.97
CA ILE A 66 -3.42 11.18 -2.98
C ILE A 66 -4.46 11.32 -4.09
N THR A 67 -5.59 11.94 -3.74
CA THR A 67 -6.68 12.27 -4.64
C THR A 67 -6.94 13.77 -4.56
N ASP A 68 -6.85 14.49 -5.69
CA ASP A 68 -6.92 15.95 -5.81
C ASP A 68 -6.26 16.71 -4.64
N ASN A 69 -7.02 17.01 -3.58
CA ASN A 69 -6.60 17.85 -2.46
C ASN A 69 -6.51 17.09 -1.12
N SER A 70 -6.58 15.77 -1.12
CA SER A 70 -6.59 14.96 0.12
C SER A 70 -5.75 13.70 0.02
N VAL A 71 -5.33 13.20 1.18
CA VAL A 71 -4.78 11.85 1.28
C VAL A 71 -5.95 10.89 1.29
N HIS A 72 -5.96 9.93 0.36
CA HIS A 72 -6.98 8.91 0.31
C HIS A 72 -6.67 7.79 1.31
N CYS A 73 -5.45 7.25 1.28
CA CYS A 73 -4.96 6.26 2.24
C CYS A 73 -3.43 6.27 2.37
N PHE A 74 -2.94 5.61 3.40
CA PHE A 74 -1.53 5.27 3.58
C PHE A 74 -1.35 3.76 3.44
N VAL A 75 -0.23 3.35 2.86
CA VAL A 75 0.14 1.93 2.71
C VAL A 75 1.52 1.73 3.32
N ASP A 76 1.67 0.83 4.28
CA ASP A 76 3.00 0.47 4.79
C ASP A 76 3.78 -0.28 3.70
N ARG A 77 4.97 0.22 3.37
CA ARG A 77 5.77 -0.30 2.26
C ARG A 77 6.35 -1.70 2.51
N ILE A 78 6.36 -2.14 3.77
CA ILE A 78 6.91 -3.42 4.19
C ILE A 78 5.77 -4.41 4.40
N THR A 79 4.76 -4.03 5.19
CA THR A 79 3.70 -4.99 5.57
C THR A 79 2.57 -5.05 4.54
N GLY A 80 2.41 -4.01 3.71
CA GLY A 80 1.27 -3.87 2.80
C GLY A 80 -0.02 -3.39 3.47
N ASP A 81 0.00 -3.08 4.77
CA ASP A 81 -1.18 -2.62 5.49
C ASP A 81 -1.68 -1.28 4.96
N VAL A 82 -2.98 -1.19 4.74
CA VAL A 82 -3.70 0.00 4.27
C VAL A 82 -4.35 0.69 5.47
N PHE A 83 -4.08 1.97 5.66
CA PHE A 83 -4.61 2.77 6.75
C PHE A 83 -5.42 3.94 6.23
N LYS A 84 -6.50 4.26 6.95
CA LYS A 84 -7.23 5.52 6.79
C LYS A 84 -6.30 6.69 7.16
N PRO A 85 -6.35 7.84 6.48
CA PRO A 85 -5.67 9.05 6.95
C PRO A 85 -6.24 9.56 8.28
N ALA A 86 -5.36 9.96 9.21
CA ALA A 86 -5.72 10.76 10.38
C ALA A 86 -5.35 12.23 10.18
N SER A 87 -4.30 12.50 9.39
CA SER A 87 -3.91 13.81 8.91
C SER A 87 -3.24 13.70 7.55
N TRP A 88 -2.82 14.83 6.98
CA TRP A 88 -2.01 14.82 5.76
C TRP A 88 -0.70 14.02 5.93
N SER A 89 -0.12 13.99 7.13
CA SER A 89 1.19 13.39 7.39
C SER A 89 1.15 12.06 8.13
N LYS A 90 0.00 11.68 8.71
CA LYS A 90 -0.10 10.51 9.59
C LYS A 90 -1.32 9.63 9.28
N PRO A 91 -1.16 8.30 9.27
CA PRO A 91 -2.28 7.37 9.23
C PRO A 91 -3.01 7.29 10.58
N ALA A 92 -4.23 6.77 10.55
CA ALA A 92 -4.90 6.26 11.72
C ALA A 92 -4.21 4.97 12.22
N PRO A 93 -4.32 4.61 13.52
CA PRO A 93 -3.53 3.52 14.10
C PRO A 93 -3.90 2.12 13.59
N ILE A 94 -5.16 1.90 13.26
CA ILE A 94 -5.69 0.57 12.95
C ILE A 94 -5.58 0.35 11.43
N PRO A 95 -5.11 -0.82 10.94
CA PRO A 95 -5.17 -1.17 9.51
C PRO A 95 -6.61 -1.46 9.07
N ARG A 96 -6.90 -1.33 7.77
CA ARG A 96 -8.21 -1.63 7.16
C ARG A 96 -8.15 -2.83 6.24
N PHE A 97 -7.04 -2.92 5.50
CA PHE A 97 -6.74 -3.99 4.56
C PHE A 97 -5.24 -4.24 4.57
N ASN A 98 -4.82 -5.26 3.83
CA ASN A 98 -3.45 -5.60 3.58
C ASN A 98 -3.29 -5.99 2.09
N LEU A 99 -2.43 -5.27 1.37
CA LEU A 99 -2.22 -5.45 -0.07
C LEU A 99 -1.41 -6.69 -0.43
N LEU A 100 -0.88 -7.45 0.53
CA LEU A 100 -0.28 -8.76 0.29
C LEU A 100 -1.29 -9.90 0.57
N ILE A 101 -2.14 -9.73 1.58
CA ILE A 101 -2.99 -10.81 2.11
C ILE A 101 -4.42 -10.77 1.55
N ASN A 102 -5.07 -9.59 1.53
CA ASN A 102 -6.48 -9.46 1.15
C ASN A 102 -6.74 -8.32 0.16
N ALA A 103 -5.80 -8.09 -0.76
CA ALA A 103 -5.86 -7.03 -1.77
C ALA A 103 -7.18 -7.02 -2.56
N GLN A 104 -7.72 -8.20 -2.90
CA GLN A 104 -8.95 -8.28 -3.67
C GLN A 104 -10.17 -7.75 -2.91
N ASP A 105 -10.23 -7.97 -1.59
CA ASP A 105 -11.31 -7.41 -0.75
C ASP A 105 -11.22 -5.88 -0.70
N CYS A 106 -9.99 -5.35 -0.63
CA CYS A 106 -9.74 -3.91 -0.74
C CYS A 106 -10.25 -3.37 -2.08
N PHE A 107 -9.90 -4.00 -3.21
CA PHE A 107 -10.31 -3.55 -4.54
C PHE A 107 -11.83 -3.63 -4.76
N ASN A 108 -12.47 -4.69 -4.28
CA ASN A 108 -13.91 -4.88 -4.45
C ASN A 108 -14.75 -3.84 -3.68
N LYS A 109 -14.22 -3.33 -2.55
CA LYS A 109 -14.89 -2.33 -1.72
C LYS A 109 -14.45 -0.89 -2.05
N CYS A 110 -13.34 -0.73 -2.75
CA CYS A 110 -12.72 0.54 -3.06
C CYS A 110 -13.70 1.51 -3.72
N ASP A 111 -13.73 2.75 -3.23
CA ASP A 111 -14.50 3.83 -3.80
C ASP A 111 -13.76 5.16 -3.68
N CYS A 112 -14.01 6.10 -4.59
CA CYS A 112 -13.31 7.38 -4.62
C CYS A 112 -13.52 8.26 -3.37
N HIS A 113 -14.53 8.01 -2.54
CA HIS A 113 -14.78 8.74 -1.29
C HIS A 113 -14.11 8.12 -0.07
N GLY A 114 -13.56 6.91 -0.20
CA GLY A 114 -12.86 6.22 0.88
C GLY A 114 -13.80 5.63 1.93
N SER A 115 -15.06 5.34 1.60
CA SER A 115 -16.01 4.75 2.54
C SER A 115 -15.56 3.38 3.07
N TYR A 116 -14.85 2.61 2.25
CA TYR A 116 -14.26 1.32 2.61
C TYR A 116 -13.18 1.39 3.70
N LEU A 117 -12.62 2.57 3.98
CA LEU A 117 -11.59 2.78 4.99
C LEU A 117 -12.16 3.05 6.39
N TYR A 118 -13.48 2.98 6.58
CA TYR A 118 -14.12 3.14 7.88
C TYR A 118 -14.40 1.76 8.50
N ILE A 119 -14.14 1.66 9.81
CA ILE A 119 -14.52 0.48 10.60
C ILE A 119 -16.04 0.50 10.73
N ARG A 120 -16.68 -0.64 10.51
CA ARG A 120 -18.11 -0.86 10.70
C ARG A 120 -18.35 -1.67 11.96
#